data_AF-B8CLF9-F1
#
_entry.id   AF-B8CLF9-F1
#
_cell.length_a   1.000
_cell.length_b   1.000
_cell.length_c   1.000
_cell.angle_alpha   90.00
_cell.angle_beta   90.00
_cell.angle_gamma   90.00
#
_symmetry.space_group_name_H-M   'P 1'
#
loop_
_entity.id
_entity.type
_entity.pdbx_description
1 polymer ?
#
loop_
_entity_poly.entity_id
_entity_poly.type
_entity_poly.pdbx_seq_one_letter_code
_entity_poly.pdbx_strand_id
1 'polypeptide(L)'
;MYQIARKDKLSELEQATIWDGIEAFSQTKVPATGRYELAFVLRNPNGELFGGVIGNYDNFGWLWIDSFWVSEKLRGQGYGTKLIGLIEQEARKNGCEHSHLTSFSYQAVEFYKRRGYSIFGELKDYMPGHSRCWLRKSLS
;
A
#
# COMPACT_ATOMS: atom_id res chain seq x y z
N MET A 1 -10.93 16.21 36.29
CA MET A 1 -11.76 15.14 35.71
C MET A 1 -11.43 15.02 34.23
N TYR A 2 -11.35 13.81 33.68
CA TYR A 2 -11.13 13.58 32.25
C TYR A 2 -12.45 13.73 31.49
N GLN A 3 -12.39 14.21 30.24
CA GLN A 3 -13.57 14.39 29.37
C GLN A 3 -13.28 13.83 27.97
N ILE A 4 -14.31 13.29 27.33
CA ILE A 4 -14.27 12.79 25.95
C ILE A 4 -15.08 13.76 25.08
N ALA A 5 -14.51 14.22 23.97
CA ALA A 5 -15.16 15.15 23.06
C ALA A 5 -15.21 14.58 21.64
N ARG A 6 -16.36 14.77 20.95
CA ARG A 6 -16.54 14.42 19.53
C ARG A 6 -16.09 15.59 18.66
N LYS A 7 -15.20 15.34 17.70
CA LYS A 7 -14.74 16.31 16.70
C LYS A 7 -14.92 15.74 15.30
N ASP A 8 -15.29 16.60 14.35
CA ASP A 8 -15.36 16.22 12.93
C ASP A 8 -13.97 16.11 12.29
N LYS A 9 -13.00 16.89 12.77
CA LYS A 9 -11.60 16.86 12.32
C LYS A 9 -10.67 17.22 13.49
N LEU A 10 -9.58 16.47 13.60
CA LEU A 10 -8.50 16.74 14.55
C LEU A 10 -7.51 17.75 13.97
N SER A 11 -6.89 18.57 14.82
CA SER A 11 -5.71 19.35 14.42
C SER A 11 -4.54 18.41 14.11
N GLU A 12 -3.53 18.90 13.39
CA GLU A 12 -2.31 18.13 13.13
C GLU A 12 -1.60 17.74 14.43
N LEU A 13 -1.57 18.63 15.42
CA LEU A 13 -1.00 18.36 16.74
C LEU A 13 -1.77 17.26 17.49
N GLU A 14 -3.09 17.26 17.43
CA GLU A 14 -3.90 16.21 18.04
C GLU A 14 -3.66 14.85 17.38
N GLN A 15 -3.60 14.82 16.05
CA GLN A 15 -3.28 13.60 15.29
C GLN A 15 -1.88 13.09 15.64
N ALA A 16 -0.87 13.97 15.63
CA ALA A 16 0.50 13.64 16.00
C ALA A 16 0.59 13.10 17.43
N THR A 17 -0.04 13.77 18.40
CA THR A 17 -0.04 13.34 19.81
C THR A 17 -0.62 11.93 19.99
N ILE A 18 -1.71 11.61 19.29
CA ILE A 18 -2.31 10.27 19.33
C ILE A 18 -1.35 9.25 18.70
N TRP A 19 -0.77 9.56 17.54
CA TRP A 19 0.18 8.69 16.85
C TRP A 19 1.44 8.44 17.68
N ASP A 20 2.02 9.47 18.27
CA ASP A 20 3.21 9.36 19.14
C ASP A 20 2.92 8.48 20.35
N GLY A 21 1.73 8.58 20.95
CA GLY A 21 1.31 7.70 22.04
C GLY A 21 1.19 6.23 21.62
N ILE A 22 0.64 5.96 20.43
CA ILE A 22 0.54 4.61 19.86
C ILE A 22 1.94 4.05 19.57
N GLU A 23 2.81 4.84 18.95
CA GLU A 23 4.16 4.43 18.59
C GLU A 23 5.01 4.18 19.84
N ALA A 24 4.99 5.10 20.81
CA ALA A 24 5.70 4.93 22.08
C ALA A 24 5.27 3.65 22.81
N PHE A 25 3.97 3.35 22.85
CA PHE A 25 3.49 2.09 23.42
C PHE A 25 3.95 0.88 22.60
N SER A 26 3.85 0.94 21.26
CA SER A 26 4.22 -0.16 20.37
C SER A 26 5.70 -0.53 20.50
N GLN A 27 6.57 0.47 20.65
CA GLN A 27 8.02 0.28 20.88
C GLN A 27 8.34 -0.41 22.21
N THR A 28 7.41 -0.43 23.18
CA THR A 28 7.57 -1.26 24.39
C THR A 28 7.30 -2.74 24.15
N LYS A 29 6.68 -3.10 23.01
CA LYS A 29 6.23 -4.46 22.69
C LYS A 29 7.03 -5.09 21.56
N VAL A 30 7.42 -4.30 20.56
CA VAL A 30 8.15 -4.77 19.38
C VAL A 30 9.30 -3.81 19.07
N PRO A 31 10.35 -4.27 18.35
CA PRO A 31 11.37 -3.38 17.82
C PRO A 31 10.76 -2.31 16.92
N ALA A 32 11.51 -1.23 16.69
CA ALA A 32 11.13 -0.18 15.76
C ALA A 32 10.79 -0.80 14.39
N THR A 33 9.53 -0.65 14.00
CA THR A 33 8.98 -1.25 12.78
C THR A 33 9.67 -0.69 11.55
N GLY A 34 9.95 0.63 11.55
CA GLY A 34 10.45 1.35 10.39
C GLY A 34 9.36 1.49 9.33
N ARG A 35 9.30 2.66 8.68
CA ARG A 35 8.41 2.89 7.54
C ARG A 35 9.17 3.68 6.49
N TYR A 36 9.54 2.99 5.42
CA TYR A 36 10.38 3.55 4.36
C TYR A 36 9.56 3.63 3.09
N GLU A 37 9.37 4.85 2.57
CA GLU A 37 8.64 5.05 1.32
C GLU A 37 9.43 4.52 0.12
N LEU A 38 8.70 3.96 -0.84
CA LEU A 38 9.23 3.50 -2.11
C LEU A 38 8.25 3.83 -3.23
N ALA A 39 8.73 4.46 -4.30
CA ALA A 39 7.89 4.86 -5.41
C ALA A 39 8.59 4.74 -6.78
N PHE A 40 7.80 4.41 -7.80
CA PHE A 40 8.21 4.47 -9.20
C PHE A 40 7.18 5.23 -10.01
N VAL A 41 7.63 6.15 -10.86
CA VAL A 41 6.78 6.99 -11.70
C VAL A 41 7.02 6.69 -13.18
N LEU A 42 5.94 6.73 -13.96
CA LEU A 42 5.96 6.61 -15.42
C LEU A 42 5.72 7.97 -16.04
N ARG A 43 6.71 8.50 -16.76
CA ARG A 43 6.61 9.78 -17.46
C ARG A 43 6.87 9.62 -18.96
N ASN A 44 6.29 10.50 -19.77
CA ASN A 44 6.62 10.61 -21.18
C ASN A 44 7.89 11.48 -21.39
N PRO A 45 8.39 11.63 -22.63
CA PRO A 45 9.59 12.44 -22.91
C PRO A 45 9.45 13.93 -22.53
N ASN A 46 8.23 14.45 -22.44
CA ASN A 46 7.96 15.83 -22.03
C ASN A 46 7.90 15.99 -20.50
N GLY A 47 8.07 14.91 -19.74
CA GLY A 47 8.02 14.90 -18.28
C GLY A 47 6.62 14.76 -17.68
N GLU A 48 5.57 14.58 -18.49
CA GLU A 48 4.19 14.42 -18.02
C GLU A 48 4.00 13.05 -17.35
N LEU A 49 3.23 12.98 -16.26
CA LEU A 49 2.99 11.76 -15.49
C LEU A 49 1.84 10.92 -16.09
N PHE A 50 2.12 9.66 -16.41
CA PHE A 50 1.18 8.71 -17.00
C PHE A 50 0.94 7.47 -16.14
N GLY A 51 1.56 7.38 -14.96
CA GLY A 51 1.37 6.27 -14.05
C GLY A 51 2.36 6.29 -12.90
N GLY A 52 2.14 5.42 -11.93
CA GLY A 52 3.07 5.21 -10.85
C GLY A 52 2.60 4.16 -9.87
N VAL A 53 3.51 3.77 -8.99
CA VAL A 53 3.24 2.94 -7.82
C VAL A 53 3.94 3.58 -6.61
N ILE A 54 3.23 3.62 -5.49
CA ILE A 54 3.70 4.09 -4.20
C ILE A 54 3.45 2.97 -3.20
N GLY A 55 4.46 2.67 -2.39
CA GLY A 55 4.37 1.73 -1.31
C GLY A 55 5.32 2.11 -0.20
N ASN A 56 5.28 1.35 0.88
CA ASN A 56 6.27 1.44 1.95
C ASN A 56 6.75 0.05 2.30
N TYR A 57 7.96 -0.05 2.84
CA TYR A 57 8.43 -1.27 3.47
C TYR A 57 8.84 -1.03 4.92
N ASP A 58 8.96 -2.12 5.66
CA ASP A 58 9.33 -2.13 7.07
C ASP A 58 10.50 -3.10 7.35
N ASN A 59 11.00 -3.06 8.58
CA ASN A 59 12.08 -3.90 9.06
C ASN A 59 11.65 -5.36 9.29
N PHE A 60 10.37 -5.70 9.10
CA PHE A 60 9.86 -7.06 9.20
C PHE A 60 9.79 -7.77 7.84
N GLY A 61 10.34 -7.14 6.80
CA GLY A 61 10.44 -7.75 5.48
C GLY A 61 9.13 -7.71 4.69
N TRP A 62 8.25 -6.74 4.97
CA TRP A 62 7.00 -6.55 4.22
C TRP A 62 7.03 -5.31 3.35
N LEU A 63 6.65 -5.47 2.08
CA LEU A 63 6.24 -4.37 1.21
C LEU A 63 4.72 -4.21 1.26
N TRP A 64 4.25 -3.03 1.65
CA TRP A 64 2.86 -2.63 1.48
C TRP A 64 2.71 -1.68 0.29
N ILE A 65 1.95 -2.10 -0.73
CA ILE A 65 1.61 -1.23 -1.87
C ILE A 65 0.36 -0.42 -1.49
N ASP A 66 0.51 0.89 -1.45
CA ASP A 66 -0.54 1.85 -1.09
C ASP A 66 -1.38 2.24 -2.30
N SER A 67 -0.69 2.75 -3.33
CA SER A 67 -1.33 3.41 -4.46
C SER A 67 -0.70 2.94 -5.76
N PHE A 68 -1.53 2.62 -6.76
CA PHE A 68 -1.08 2.19 -8.09
C PHE A 68 -2.05 2.68 -9.16
N TRP A 69 -1.50 3.29 -10.21
CA TRP A 69 -2.29 3.76 -11.33
C TRP A 69 -1.49 3.79 -12.62
N VAL A 70 -2.18 3.52 -13.74
CA VAL A 70 -1.68 3.72 -15.10
C VAL A 70 -2.79 4.40 -15.89
N SER A 71 -2.41 5.48 -16.58
CA SER A 71 -3.25 6.21 -17.52
C SER A 71 -3.90 5.27 -18.52
N GLU A 72 -5.18 5.48 -18.78
CA GLU A 72 -5.96 4.65 -19.71
C GLU A 72 -5.29 4.52 -21.09
N LYS A 73 -4.66 5.60 -21.55
CA LYS A 73 -3.89 5.67 -22.81
C LYS A 73 -2.77 4.62 -22.92
N LEU A 74 -2.26 4.14 -21.78
CA LEU A 74 -1.13 3.21 -21.69
C LEU A 74 -1.54 1.84 -21.12
N ARG A 75 -2.82 1.61 -20.84
CA ARG A 75 -3.29 0.30 -20.37
C ARG A 75 -3.16 -0.74 -21.49
N GLY A 76 -2.95 -2.00 -21.10
CA GLY A 76 -2.70 -3.09 -22.05
C GLY A 76 -1.27 -3.13 -22.61
N GLN A 77 -0.44 -2.12 -22.38
CA GLN A 77 0.93 -2.04 -22.92
C GLN A 77 2.01 -2.55 -21.95
N GLY A 78 1.62 -3.23 -20.86
CA GLY A 78 2.57 -3.85 -19.91
C GLY A 78 3.17 -2.93 -18.85
N TYR A 79 2.93 -1.60 -18.89
CA TYR A 79 3.49 -0.67 -17.90
C TYR A 79 3.08 -0.97 -16.45
N GLY A 80 1.84 -1.41 -16.23
CA GLY A 80 1.40 -1.82 -14.90
C GLY A 80 2.22 -2.99 -14.36
N THR A 81 2.49 -3.99 -15.23
CA THR A 81 3.34 -5.12 -14.88
C THR A 81 4.76 -4.69 -14.54
N LYS A 82 5.32 -3.76 -15.31
CA LYS A 82 6.66 -3.21 -15.10
C LYS A 82 6.75 -2.45 -13.77
N LEU A 83 5.80 -1.55 -13.48
CA LEU A 83 5.78 -0.76 -12.25
C LEU A 83 5.74 -1.63 -11.00
N ILE A 84 4.81 -2.58 -10.94
CA ILE A 84 4.72 -3.47 -9.77
C ILE A 84 5.95 -4.41 -9.70
N GLY A 85 6.52 -4.82 -10.85
CA GLY A 85 7.78 -5.59 -10.86
C GLY A 85 8.95 -4.82 -10.25
N LEU A 86 9.09 -3.54 -10.59
CA LEU A 86 10.16 -2.66 -10.09
C LEU A 86 10.04 -2.44 -8.57
N ILE A 87 8.84 -2.14 -8.07
CA ILE A 87 8.66 -1.94 -6.62
C ILE A 87 8.89 -3.23 -5.84
N GLU A 88 8.44 -4.39 -6.34
CA GLU A 88 8.72 -5.69 -5.73
C GLU A 88 10.23 -6.02 -5.76
N GLN A 89 10.93 -5.68 -6.84
CA GLN A 89 12.37 -5.91 -6.94
C GLN A 89 13.15 -5.04 -5.94
N GLU A 90 12.80 -3.77 -5.83
CA GLU A 90 13.47 -2.86 -4.92
C GLU A 90 13.17 -3.21 -3.45
N ALA A 91 11.94 -3.61 -3.15
CA ALA A 91 11.60 -4.15 -1.83
C ALA A 91 12.44 -5.37 -1.45
N ARG A 92 12.66 -6.33 -2.37
CA ARG A 92 13.55 -7.48 -2.11
C ARG A 92 14.97 -7.06 -1.76
N LYS A 93 15.53 -6.06 -2.46
CA LYS A 93 16.87 -5.54 -2.16
C LYS A 93 16.94 -4.95 -0.74
N ASN A 94 15.82 -4.41 -0.26
CA ASN A 94 15.67 -3.87 1.09
C ASN A 94 15.23 -4.95 2.11
N GLY A 95 15.38 -6.23 1.79
CA GLY A 95 15.11 -7.32 2.73
C GLY A 95 13.65 -7.77 2.81
N CYS A 96 12.78 -7.32 1.90
CA CYS A 96 11.39 -7.79 1.89
C CYS A 96 11.27 -9.19 1.31
N GLU A 97 10.63 -10.08 2.07
CA GLU A 97 10.27 -11.44 1.67
C GLU A 97 8.81 -11.53 1.22
N HIS A 98 7.99 -10.54 1.56
CA HIS A 98 6.56 -10.55 1.29
C HIS A 98 6.06 -9.20 0.81
N SER A 99 4.92 -9.22 0.12
CA SER A 99 4.18 -8.00 -0.21
C SER A 99 2.69 -8.18 0.05
N HIS A 100 2.02 -7.11 0.48
CA HIS A 100 0.57 -7.07 0.59
C HIS A 100 -0.03 -5.74 0.11
N LEU A 101 -1.31 -5.77 -0.21
CA LEU A 101 -2.09 -4.59 -0.62
C LEU A 101 -3.59 -4.80 -0.40
N THR A 102 -4.36 -3.73 -0.59
CA THR A 102 -5.81 -3.80 -0.68
C THR A 102 -6.30 -3.36 -2.06
N SER A 103 -7.35 -4.00 -2.55
CA SER A 103 -8.00 -3.60 -3.80
C SER A 103 -9.49 -3.92 -3.73
N PHE A 104 -10.34 -3.09 -4.33
CA PHE A 104 -11.75 -3.44 -4.47
C PHE A 104 -11.97 -4.46 -5.58
N SER A 105 -13.03 -5.27 -5.47
CA SER A 105 -13.34 -6.32 -6.44
C SER A 105 -13.58 -5.81 -7.86
N TYR A 106 -14.05 -4.57 -8.04
CA TYR A 106 -14.20 -3.92 -9.35
C TYR A 106 -12.91 -3.26 -9.88
N GLN A 107 -11.83 -3.25 -9.09
CA GLN A 107 -10.54 -2.67 -9.48
C GLN A 107 -9.61 -3.76 -10.04
N ALA A 108 -8.41 -3.90 -9.46
CA ALA A 108 -7.28 -4.58 -10.05
C ALA A 108 -7.01 -5.96 -9.40
N VAL A 109 -7.98 -6.55 -8.70
CA VAL A 109 -7.82 -7.86 -8.03
C VAL A 109 -7.28 -8.93 -8.99
N GLU A 110 -7.90 -9.09 -10.17
CA GLU A 110 -7.44 -10.07 -11.15
C GLU A 110 -6.08 -9.72 -11.76
N PHE A 111 -5.74 -8.44 -11.83
CA PHE A 111 -4.40 -8.01 -12.25
C PHE A 111 -3.33 -8.47 -11.24
N TYR A 112 -3.57 -8.32 -9.94
CA TYR A 112 -2.64 -8.78 -8.92
C TYR A 112 -2.59 -10.32 -8.83
N LYS A 113 -3.73 -11.01 -8.98
CA LYS A 113 -3.76 -12.48 -9.02
C LYS A 113 -2.89 -13.06 -10.12
N ARG A 114 -2.96 -12.50 -11.34
CA ARG A 114 -2.07 -12.87 -12.46
C ARG A 114 -0.59 -12.64 -12.17
N ARG A 115 -0.24 -11.86 -11.14
CA ARG A 115 1.12 -11.57 -10.71
C ARG A 115 1.55 -12.38 -9.49
N GLY A 116 0.78 -13.39 -9.10
CA GLY A 116 1.08 -14.29 -7.99
C GLY A 116 0.59 -13.81 -6.63
N TYR A 117 -0.27 -12.79 -6.58
CA TYR A 117 -0.95 -12.45 -5.33
C TYR A 117 -2.13 -13.38 -5.07
N SER A 118 -2.35 -13.71 -3.81
CA SER A 118 -3.50 -14.48 -3.33
C SER A 118 -4.33 -13.64 -2.36
N ILE A 119 -5.65 -13.81 -2.37
CA ILE A 119 -6.54 -13.17 -1.41
C ILE A 119 -6.39 -13.89 -0.06
N PHE A 120 -6.12 -13.14 1.01
CA PHE A 120 -6.10 -13.67 2.37
C PHE A 120 -7.22 -13.10 3.25
N GLY A 121 -7.92 -12.07 2.77
CA GLY A 121 -9.08 -11.49 3.43
C GLY A 121 -10.02 -10.86 2.42
N GLU A 122 -11.32 -10.97 2.67
CA GLU A 122 -12.36 -10.35 1.86
C GLU A 122 -13.46 -9.81 2.79
N LEU A 123 -13.80 -8.54 2.62
CA LEU A 123 -14.95 -7.92 3.24
C LEU A 123 -16.00 -7.75 2.17
N LYS A 124 -16.94 -8.70 2.15
CA LYS A 124 -18.05 -8.75 1.20
C LYS A 124 -19.01 -7.59 1.43
N ASP A 125 -19.58 -7.10 0.34
CA ASP A 125 -20.58 -6.03 0.34
C ASP A 125 -20.13 -4.77 1.10
N TYR A 126 -18.82 -4.47 1.02
CA TYR A 126 -18.26 -3.22 1.55
C TYR A 126 -18.86 -2.00 0.85
N MET A 127 -19.13 -2.15 -0.44
CA MET A 127 -20.05 -1.31 -1.22
C MET A 127 -21.06 -2.24 -1.86
N PRO A 128 -22.30 -1.77 -2.15
CA PRO A 128 -23.33 -2.61 -2.76
C PRO A 128 -22.79 -3.39 -3.97
N GLY A 129 -22.73 -4.72 -3.85
CA GLY A 129 -22.25 -5.62 -4.90
C GLY A 129 -20.73 -5.71 -5.08
N HIS A 130 -19.94 -5.10 -4.20
CA HIS A 130 -18.48 -5.04 -4.30
C HIS A 130 -17.78 -5.32 -2.97
N SER A 131 -16.67 -6.06 -3.05
CA SER A 131 -15.86 -6.44 -1.89
C SER A 131 -14.61 -5.59 -1.79
N ARG A 132 -14.11 -5.39 -0.57
CA ARG A 132 -12.71 -5.00 -0.33
C ARG A 132 -11.90 -6.27 -0.14
N CYS A 133 -10.85 -6.45 -0.92
CA CYS A 133 -9.98 -7.62 -0.88
C CYS A 133 -8.60 -7.23 -0.34
N TRP A 134 -8.04 -8.06 0.52
CA TRP A 134 -6.65 -8.00 0.96
C TRP A 134 -5.86 -9.10 0.29
N LEU A 135 -4.77 -8.72 -0.36
CA LEU A 135 -3.96 -9.60 -1.19
C LEU A 135 -2.54 -9.65 -0.66
N ARG A 136 -1.91 -10.83 -0.72
CA ARG A 136 -0.50 -11.03 -0.35
C ARG A 136 0.24 -11.87 -1.38
N LYS A 137 1.55 -11.71 -1.43
CA LYS A 137 2.46 -12.45 -2.31
C LYS A 137 3.78 -12.71 -1.58
N SER A 138 4.34 -13.91 -1.77
CA SER A 138 5.75 -14.17 -1.43
C SER A 138 6.64 -13.57 -2.51
N LEU A 139 7.66 -12.81 -2.11
CA LEU A 139 8.64 -12.22 -2.99
C LEU A 139 9.84 -13.16 -3.22
N SER A 140 10.05 -14.16 -2.34
CA SER A 140 11.03 -15.25 -2.49
C SER A 140 11.11 -15.83 -3.90
#